data_AF-A0A6I1JAT8-F1
#
_entry.id   AF-A0A6I1JAT8-F1
#
_cell.length_a   1.000
_cell.length_b   1.000
_cell.length_c   1.000
_cell.angle_alpha   90.00
_cell.angle_beta   90.00
_cell.angle_gamma   90.00
#
_symmetry.space_group_name_H-M   'P 1'
#
loop_
_entity.id
_entity.type
_entity.pdbx_description
1 polymer ?
#
loop_
_entity_poly.entity_id
_entity_poly.type
_entity_poly.pdbx_seq_one_letter_code
_entity_poly.pdbx_strand_id
1 'polypeptide(L)'
;DRPDRDRMVATIGPFWDANETWLVLGIGLLLVAFPAAHGIVLTALYLPVALMLLGLTLRGVAFEFRVKAQKHHQNLWDMAFVAGSTLASLTQGYMLGRYVMGFRPGVEAEVFALLAAFGLAAAYAFVGATWLIAKTEGDLQRRAVRWARATLILTALGILVVSVATPLVSDRIFERWFTLVSLRSR
;
A
#
# COMPACT_ATOMS: atom_id res chain seq x y z
N ASP A 1 10.12 -12.39 -18.79
CA ASP A 1 9.82 -12.14 -20.21
C ASP A 1 8.35 -11.80 -20.42
N ARG A 2 7.93 -11.43 -21.64
CA ARG A 2 6.53 -11.07 -21.93
C ARG A 2 5.52 -12.15 -21.52
N PRO A 3 5.74 -13.46 -21.78
CA PRO A 3 4.83 -14.52 -21.33
C PRO A 3 4.70 -14.60 -19.81
N ASP A 4 5.76 -14.27 -19.07
CA ASP A 4 5.70 -14.23 -17.60
C ASP A 4 4.84 -13.07 -17.11
N ARG A 5 4.97 -11.89 -17.73
CA ARG A 5 4.14 -10.72 -17.39
C ARG A 5 2.67 -11.01 -17.65
N ASP A 6 2.35 -11.66 -18.77
CA ASP A 6 0.99 -12.06 -19.11
C ASP A 6 0.44 -13.05 -18.07
N ARG A 7 1.25 -14.04 -17.67
CA ARG A 7 0.88 -14.98 -16.60
C ARG A 7 0.65 -14.27 -15.28
N MET A 8 1.54 -13.37 -14.88
CA MET A 8 1.39 -12.59 -13.64
C MET A 8 0.07 -11.79 -13.63
N VAL A 9 -0.22 -11.07 -14.72
CA VAL A 9 -1.45 -10.28 -14.88
C VAL A 9 -2.70 -11.17 -14.88
N ALA A 10 -2.64 -12.35 -15.50
CA ALA A 10 -3.76 -13.29 -15.51
C ALA A 10 -4.12 -13.80 -14.10
N THR A 11 -3.14 -13.97 -13.20
CA THR A 11 -3.40 -14.46 -11.83
C THR A 11 -4.18 -13.47 -10.96
N ILE A 12 -4.15 -12.17 -11.29
CA ILE A 12 -4.80 -11.11 -10.49
C ILE A 12 -6.14 -10.66 -11.08
N GLY A 13 -6.41 -10.94 -12.36
CA GLY A 13 -7.57 -10.43 -13.08
C GLY A 13 -8.92 -10.66 -12.38
N PRO A 14 -9.25 -11.89 -11.92
CA PRO A 14 -10.53 -12.17 -11.26
C PRO A 14 -10.75 -11.43 -9.93
N PHE A 15 -9.69 -10.97 -9.27
CA PHE A 15 -9.74 -10.41 -7.92
C PHE A 15 -9.53 -8.89 -7.89
N TRP A 16 -9.10 -8.30 -9.01
CA TRP A 16 -8.79 -6.87 -9.08
C TRP A 16 -10.01 -6.00 -8.78
N ASP A 17 -11.15 -6.29 -9.40
CA ASP A 17 -12.40 -5.53 -9.24
C ASP A 17 -12.94 -5.61 -7.80
N ALA A 18 -12.81 -6.79 -7.17
CA ALA A 18 -13.15 -6.98 -5.77
C ALA A 18 -12.30 -6.10 -4.84
N ASN A 19 -11.00 -5.95 -5.12
CA ASN A 19 -10.12 -5.10 -4.32
C ASN A 19 -10.48 -3.61 -4.39
N GLU A 20 -10.95 -3.13 -5.55
CA GLU A 20 -11.42 -1.74 -5.67
C GLU A 20 -12.74 -1.54 -4.93
N THR A 21 -13.63 -2.53 -4.99
CA THR A 21 -14.89 -2.53 -4.24
C THR A 21 -14.67 -2.44 -2.73
N TRP A 22 -13.69 -3.16 -2.18
CA TRP A 22 -13.35 -3.09 -0.74
C TRP A 22 -12.94 -1.69 -0.30
N LEU A 23 -12.21 -0.96 -1.13
CA LEU A 23 -11.79 0.41 -0.83
C LEU A 23 -13.00 1.36 -0.79
N VAL A 24 -13.89 1.28 -1.79
CA VAL A 24 -15.11 2.08 -1.85
C VAL A 24 -16.02 1.77 -0.67
N LEU A 25 -16.19 0.49 -0.35
CA LEU A 25 -16.98 0.04 0.80
C LEU A 25 -16.42 0.59 2.12
N GLY A 26 -15.09 0.56 2.30
CA GLY A 26 -14.44 1.10 3.49
C GLY A 26 -14.71 2.60 3.69
N ILE A 27 -14.65 3.39 2.61
CA ILE A 27 -14.94 4.83 2.64
C ILE A 27 -16.43 5.07 2.92
N GLY A 28 -17.33 4.34 2.24
CA GLY A 28 -18.77 4.45 2.44
C GLY A 28 -19.19 4.08 3.87
N LEU A 29 -18.60 3.01 4.43
CA LEU A 29 -18.83 2.62 5.81
C LEU A 29 -18.35 3.69 6.79
N LEU A 30 -17.17 4.28 6.56
CA LEU A 30 -16.66 5.37 7.39
C LEU A 30 -17.58 6.59 7.37
N LEU A 31 -18.12 6.95 6.20
CA LEU A 31 -19.07 8.04 6.05
C LEU A 31 -20.37 7.79 6.84
N VAL A 32 -20.93 6.59 6.74
CA VAL A 32 -22.23 6.25 7.37
C VAL A 32 -22.08 6.05 8.88
N ALA A 33 -21.05 5.32 9.32
CA ALA A 33 -20.85 4.99 10.74
C ALA A 33 -20.18 6.12 11.53
N PHE A 34 -19.29 6.89 10.91
CA PHE A 34 -18.48 7.92 11.57
C PHE A 34 -18.33 9.20 10.73
N PRO A 35 -19.42 9.93 10.46
CA PRO A 35 -19.42 11.08 9.53
C PRO A 35 -18.45 12.20 9.94
N ALA A 36 -18.31 12.47 11.25
CA ALA A 36 -17.37 13.48 11.74
C ALA A 36 -15.90 13.08 11.47
N ALA A 37 -15.55 11.81 11.69
CA ALA A 37 -14.21 11.30 11.41
C ALA A 37 -13.92 11.31 9.91
N HIS A 38 -14.90 10.89 9.10
CA HIS A 38 -14.82 10.94 7.64
C HIS A 38 -14.47 12.35 7.12
N GLY A 39 -15.15 13.38 7.62
CA GLY A 39 -14.90 14.77 7.24
C GLY A 39 -13.46 15.22 7.54
N ILE A 40 -12.99 14.97 8.77
CA ILE A 40 -11.63 15.35 9.20
C ILE A 40 -10.57 14.67 8.33
N VAL A 41 -10.72 13.36 8.11
CA VAL A 41 -9.74 12.56 7.36
C VAL A 41 -9.66 13.00 5.91
N LEU A 42 -10.80 13.20 5.23
CA LEU A 42 -10.80 13.63 3.83
C LEU A 42 -10.30 15.05 3.63
N THR A 43 -10.59 15.98 4.57
CA THR A 43 -10.02 17.33 4.50
C THR A 43 -8.50 17.29 4.68
N ALA A 44 -8.00 16.50 5.63
CA ALA A 44 -6.56 16.38 5.88
C ALA A 44 -5.81 15.64 4.77
N LEU A 45 -6.47 14.68 4.10
CA LEU A 45 -5.86 13.80 3.09
C LEU A 45 -6.38 14.04 1.68
N TYR A 46 -6.98 15.20 1.40
CA TYR A 46 -7.58 15.50 0.11
C TYR A 46 -6.63 15.22 -1.07
N LEU A 47 -5.41 15.77 -1.00
CA LEU A 47 -4.40 15.61 -2.06
C LEU A 47 -3.91 14.16 -2.19
N PRO A 48 -3.49 13.48 -1.10
CA PRO A 48 -3.17 12.04 -1.15
C PRO A 48 -4.29 11.18 -1.73
N VAL A 49 -5.55 11.43 -1.35
CA VAL A 49 -6.71 10.69 -1.88
C VAL A 49 -6.87 10.95 -3.37
N ALA A 50 -6.76 12.19 -3.84
CA ALA A 50 -6.83 12.52 -5.26
C ALA A 50 -5.73 11.81 -6.07
N LEU A 51 -4.50 11.78 -5.56
CA LEU A 51 -3.38 11.06 -6.18
C LEU A 51 -3.59 9.54 -6.19
N MET A 52 -4.14 8.99 -5.10
CA MET A 52 -4.50 7.58 -5.02
C MET A 52 -5.54 7.22 -6.07
N LEU A 53 -6.62 8.01 -6.19
CA LEU A 53 -7.67 7.80 -7.18
C LEU A 53 -7.10 7.85 -8.61
N LEU A 54 -6.23 8.82 -8.91
CA LEU A 54 -5.54 8.89 -10.19
C LEU A 54 -4.71 7.63 -10.47
N GLY A 55 -3.98 7.13 -9.47
CA GLY A 55 -3.21 5.89 -9.57
C GLY A 55 -4.08 4.66 -9.82
N LEU A 56 -5.22 4.56 -9.13
CA LEU A 56 -6.20 3.49 -9.31
C LEU A 56 -6.83 3.53 -10.70
N THR A 57 -7.26 4.71 -11.16
CA THR A 57 -7.79 4.89 -12.53
C THR A 57 -6.76 4.51 -13.58
N LEU A 58 -5.51 4.99 -13.44
CA LEU A 58 -4.43 4.65 -14.37
C LEU A 58 -4.19 3.14 -14.42
N ARG A 59 -4.21 2.48 -13.25
CA ARG A 59 -4.05 1.02 -13.13
C ARG A 59 -5.20 0.27 -13.82
N GLY A 60 -6.45 0.67 -13.61
CA GLY A 60 -7.63 0.04 -14.22
C GLY A 60 -7.66 0.21 -15.73
N VAL A 61 -7.43 1.43 -16.22
CA VAL A 61 -7.33 1.72 -17.66
C VAL A 61 -6.21 0.92 -18.29
N ALA A 62 -5.02 0.88 -17.66
CA ALA A 62 -3.90 0.10 -18.16
C ALA A 62 -4.22 -1.40 -18.24
N PHE A 63 -4.93 -1.95 -17.25
CA PHE A 63 -5.32 -3.35 -17.23
C PHE A 63 -6.25 -3.71 -18.39
N GLU A 64 -7.32 -2.95 -18.61
CA GLU A 64 -8.26 -3.20 -19.71
C GLU A 64 -7.65 -2.97 -21.09
N PHE A 65 -6.89 -1.88 -21.24
CA PHE A 65 -6.28 -1.53 -22.53
C PHE A 65 -5.14 -2.46 -22.89
N ARG A 66 -4.41 -3.02 -21.92
CA ARG A 66 -3.36 -4.02 -22.18
C ARG A 66 -3.90 -5.26 -22.90
N VAL A 67 -5.12 -5.70 -22.57
CA VAL A 67 -5.76 -6.85 -23.22
C VAL A 67 -6.13 -6.53 -24.68
N LYS A 68 -6.46 -5.27 -24.98
CA LYS A 68 -6.90 -4.80 -26.31
C LYS A 68 -5.76 -4.22 -27.16
N ALA A 69 -4.62 -3.89 -26.57
CA ALA A 69 -3.53 -3.16 -27.23
C ALA A 69 -2.70 -4.05 -28.17
N GLN A 70 -2.35 -3.50 -29.34
CA GLN A 70 -1.37 -4.09 -30.25
C GLN A 70 0.01 -4.24 -29.58
N LYS A 71 0.78 -5.25 -30.00
CA LYS A 71 2.07 -5.68 -29.40
C LYS A 71 3.11 -4.57 -29.14
N HIS A 72 3.02 -3.44 -29.85
CA HIS A 72 3.93 -2.30 -29.72
C HIS A 72 3.56 -1.33 -28.58
N HIS A 73 2.28 -1.23 -28.20
CA HIS A 73 1.81 -0.32 -27.14
C HIS A 73 1.72 -1.01 -25.76
N GLN A 74 1.82 -2.34 -25.70
CA GLN A 74 1.72 -3.11 -24.45
C GLN A 74 2.78 -2.71 -23.41
N ASN A 75 3.99 -2.32 -23.82
CA ASN A 75 5.03 -1.87 -22.88
C ASN A 75 4.66 -0.55 -22.19
N LEU A 76 3.96 0.36 -22.89
CA LEU A 76 3.46 1.62 -22.32
C LEU A 76 2.41 1.33 -21.26
N TRP A 77 1.49 0.41 -21.54
CA TRP A 77 0.44 -0.01 -20.60
C TRP A 77 1.01 -0.80 -19.41
N ASP A 78 2.01 -1.65 -19.61
CA ASP A 78 2.76 -2.29 -18.52
C ASP A 78 3.37 -1.22 -17.57
N MET A 79 3.98 -0.18 -18.14
CA MET A 79 4.57 0.90 -17.35
C MET A 79 3.52 1.75 -16.64
N ALA A 80 2.40 2.06 -17.30
CA ALA A 80 1.27 2.76 -16.69
C ALA A 80 0.67 1.95 -15.53
N PHE A 81 0.55 0.63 -15.68
CA PHE A 81 0.08 -0.26 -14.62
C PHE A 81 1.02 -0.25 -13.40
N VAL A 82 2.33 -0.31 -13.63
CA VAL A 82 3.34 -0.22 -12.57
C VAL A 82 3.31 1.15 -11.90
N ALA A 83 3.25 2.24 -12.67
CA ALA A 83 3.21 3.59 -12.15
C ALA A 83 1.94 3.84 -11.31
N GLY A 84 0.77 3.44 -11.81
CA GLY A 84 -0.50 3.56 -11.08
C GLY A 84 -0.52 2.74 -9.79
N SER A 85 -0.02 1.49 -9.84
CA SER A 85 0.07 0.63 -8.65
C SER A 85 1.06 1.17 -7.61
N THR A 86 2.18 1.71 -8.07
CA THR A 86 3.20 2.32 -7.19
C THR A 86 2.65 3.60 -6.56
N LEU A 87 1.99 4.46 -7.34
CA LEU A 87 1.37 5.68 -6.83
C LEU A 87 0.28 5.37 -5.78
N ALA A 88 -0.60 4.41 -6.08
CA ALA A 88 -1.65 3.99 -5.14
C ALA A 88 -1.06 3.43 -3.83
N SER A 89 -0.06 2.54 -3.92
CA SER A 89 0.57 1.96 -2.71
C SER A 89 1.32 2.99 -1.86
N LEU A 90 2.08 3.89 -2.49
CA LEU A 90 2.80 4.95 -1.78
C LEU A 90 1.83 5.94 -1.12
N THR A 91 0.79 6.36 -1.83
CA THR A 91 -0.22 7.28 -1.28
C THR A 91 -0.96 6.67 -0.11
N GLN A 92 -1.35 5.38 -0.18
CA GLN A 92 -1.97 4.66 0.93
C GLN A 92 -1.07 4.61 2.18
N GLY A 93 0.23 4.32 2.01
CA GLY A 93 1.15 4.27 3.14
C GLY A 93 1.45 5.66 3.71
N TYR A 94 1.52 6.67 2.87
CA TYR A 94 1.63 8.07 3.29
C TYR A 94 0.41 8.51 4.11
N MET A 95 -0.80 8.19 3.63
CA MET A 95 -2.05 8.47 4.35
C MET A 95 -2.08 7.80 5.73
N LEU A 96 -1.68 6.53 5.82
CA LEU A 96 -1.59 5.81 7.09
C LEU A 96 -0.58 6.48 8.03
N GLY A 97 0.59 6.86 7.53
CA GLY A 97 1.60 7.56 8.31
C GLY A 97 1.10 8.90 8.84
N ARG A 98 0.43 9.72 8.00
CA ARG A 98 -0.19 10.98 8.43
C ARG A 98 -1.27 10.78 9.48
N TYR A 99 -2.06 9.71 9.36
CA TYR A 99 -3.06 9.34 10.37
C TYR A 99 -2.43 8.99 11.72
N VAL A 100 -1.35 8.19 11.73
CA VAL A 100 -0.60 7.85 12.97
C VAL A 100 -0.01 9.10 13.63
N MET A 101 0.49 10.05 12.83
CA MET A 101 0.98 11.34 13.32
C MET A 101 -0.15 12.30 13.76
N GLY A 102 -1.42 11.88 13.69
CA GLY A 102 -2.57 12.70 14.05
C GLY A 102 -2.74 13.93 13.16
N PHE A 103 -2.28 13.86 11.91
CA PHE A 103 -2.28 14.96 10.94
C PHE A 103 -1.49 16.21 11.34
N ARG A 104 -0.65 16.12 12.38
CA ARG A 104 0.18 17.25 12.83
C ARG A 104 1.08 17.76 11.70
N PRO A 105 1.24 19.08 11.53
CA PRO A 105 2.21 19.63 10.60
C PRO A 105 3.64 19.41 11.12
N GLY A 106 4.62 19.42 10.21
CA GLY A 106 6.04 19.40 10.55
C GLY A 106 6.85 18.37 9.78
N VAL A 107 8.15 18.62 9.67
CA VAL A 107 9.08 17.78 8.89
C VAL A 107 9.10 16.34 9.40
N GLU A 108 9.05 16.13 10.71
CA GLU A 108 9.01 14.78 11.28
C GLU A 108 7.77 13.99 10.85
N ALA A 109 6.59 14.64 10.78
CA ALA A 109 5.36 14.01 10.35
C ALA A 109 5.41 13.65 8.86
N GLU A 110 6.01 14.51 8.04
CA GLU A 110 6.22 14.25 6.62
C GLU A 110 7.22 13.11 6.40
N VAL A 111 8.35 13.11 7.10
CA VAL A 111 9.37 12.05 7.01
C VAL A 111 8.78 10.71 7.47
N PHE A 112 8.04 10.69 8.58
CA PHE A 112 7.38 9.48 9.05
C PHE A 112 6.36 8.96 8.03
N ALA A 113 5.55 9.85 7.44
CA ALA A 113 4.59 9.47 6.42
C ALA A 113 5.26 8.93 5.16
N LEU A 114 6.38 9.51 4.72
CA LEU A 114 7.17 8.98 3.61
C LEU A 114 7.77 7.61 3.92
N LEU A 115 8.30 7.41 5.12
CA LEU A 115 8.83 6.11 5.55
C LEU A 115 7.72 5.05 5.58
N ALA A 116 6.53 5.39 6.09
CA ALA A 116 5.36 4.53 6.05
C ALA A 116 4.91 4.23 4.60
N ALA A 117 4.99 5.20 3.69
CA ALA A 117 4.70 5.02 2.26
C ALA A 117 5.59 3.94 1.63
N PHE A 118 6.92 4.06 1.78
CA PHE A 118 7.85 3.08 1.23
C PHE A 118 7.75 1.72 1.92
N GLY A 119 7.55 1.70 3.24
CA GLY A 119 7.33 0.47 4.00
C GLY A 119 6.09 -0.29 3.54
N LEU A 120 4.96 0.41 3.33
CA LEU A 120 3.73 -0.21 2.84
C LEU A 120 3.86 -0.69 1.39
N ALA A 121 4.51 0.11 0.52
CA ALA A 121 4.76 -0.32 -0.86
C ALA A 121 5.63 -1.58 -0.91
N ALA A 122 6.66 -1.68 -0.06
CA ALA A 122 7.46 -2.89 0.09
C ALA A 122 6.63 -4.08 0.60
N ALA A 123 5.74 -3.85 1.57
CA ALA A 123 4.83 -4.88 2.10
C ALA A 123 3.89 -5.40 1.01
N TYR A 124 3.30 -4.53 0.19
CA TYR A 124 2.47 -4.96 -0.94
C TYR A 124 3.26 -5.70 -2.01
N ALA A 125 4.50 -5.29 -2.28
CA ALA A 125 5.39 -6.03 -3.19
C ALA A 125 5.74 -7.42 -2.64
N PHE A 126 5.91 -7.55 -1.31
CA PHE A 126 6.09 -8.83 -0.63
C PHE A 126 4.85 -9.72 -0.75
N VAL A 127 3.66 -9.21 -0.43
CA VAL A 127 2.40 -9.94 -0.58
C VAL A 127 2.21 -10.39 -2.03
N GLY A 128 2.43 -9.50 -3.01
CA GLY A 128 2.35 -9.83 -4.43
C GLY A 128 3.35 -10.91 -4.85
N ALA A 129 4.58 -10.89 -4.32
CA ALA A 129 5.56 -11.94 -4.59
C ALA A 129 5.14 -13.29 -3.98
N THR A 130 4.60 -13.30 -2.76
CA THR A 130 4.08 -14.53 -2.13
C THR A 130 2.87 -15.10 -2.86
N TRP A 131 1.99 -14.24 -3.37
CA TRP A 131 0.89 -14.64 -4.25
C TRP A 131 1.39 -15.33 -5.51
N LEU A 132 2.41 -14.77 -6.18
CA LEU A 132 3.02 -15.39 -7.36
C LEU A 132 3.67 -16.73 -7.03
N ILE A 133 4.31 -16.88 -5.87
CA ILE A 133 4.86 -18.17 -5.42
C ILE A 133 3.75 -19.23 -5.32
N ALA A 134 2.56 -18.83 -4.84
CA ALA A 134 1.41 -19.72 -4.69
C ALA A 134 0.67 -20.01 -6.01
N LYS A 135 0.78 -19.14 -7.03
CA LYS A 135 0.02 -19.23 -8.29
C LYS A 135 0.85 -19.61 -9.51
N THR A 136 2.16 -19.75 -9.38
CA THR A 136 3.06 -20.04 -10.51
C THR A 136 4.06 -21.14 -10.17
N GLU A 137 4.57 -21.81 -11.20
CA GLU A 137 5.56 -22.89 -11.10
C GLU A 137 6.79 -22.60 -11.96
N GLY A 138 7.87 -23.36 -11.74
CA GLY A 138 9.09 -23.31 -12.56
C GLY A 138 9.91 -22.03 -12.38
N ASP A 139 10.39 -21.45 -13.49
CA ASP A 139 11.30 -20.29 -13.48
C ASP A 139 10.68 -19.01 -12.92
N LEU A 140 9.38 -18.82 -13.14
CA LEU A 140 8.66 -17.67 -12.61
C LEU A 140 8.53 -17.77 -11.09
N GLN A 141 8.20 -18.94 -10.56
CA GLN A 141 8.12 -19.19 -9.11
C GLN A 141 9.48 -18.96 -8.43
N ARG A 142 10.56 -19.48 -9.01
CA ARG A 142 11.93 -19.28 -8.50
C ARG A 142 12.32 -17.80 -8.45
N ARG A 143 11.92 -17.02 -9.47
CA ARG A 143 12.10 -15.55 -9.46
C ARG A 143 11.24 -14.89 -8.39
N ALA A 144 9.98 -15.29 -8.24
CA ALA A 144 9.08 -14.77 -7.21
C ALA A 144 9.61 -15.01 -5.79
N VAL A 145 10.25 -16.15 -5.51
CA VAL A 145 10.95 -16.40 -4.22
C VAL A 145 12.07 -15.39 -3.98
N ARG A 146 12.88 -15.06 -5.00
CA ARG A 146 13.93 -14.05 -4.86
C ARG A 146 13.35 -12.67 -4.58
N TRP A 147 12.29 -12.29 -5.29
CA TRP A 147 11.59 -11.04 -5.05
C TRP A 147 11.00 -10.98 -3.65
N ALA A 148 10.33 -12.05 -3.19
CA ALA A 148 9.78 -12.15 -1.85
C ALA A 148 10.86 -12.00 -0.78
N ARG A 149 12.03 -12.62 -0.93
CA ARG A 149 13.13 -12.45 0.03
C ARG A 149 13.64 -10.99 0.09
N ALA A 150 13.81 -10.35 -1.07
CA ALA A 150 14.26 -8.96 -1.12
C ALA A 150 13.23 -8.00 -0.51
N THR A 151 11.94 -8.15 -0.86
CA THR A 151 10.87 -7.31 -0.35
C THR A 151 10.52 -7.60 1.10
N LEU A 152 10.74 -8.83 1.59
CA LEU A 152 10.61 -9.17 3.01
C LEU A 152 11.58 -8.36 3.88
N ILE A 153 12.84 -8.24 3.46
CA ILE A 153 13.84 -7.44 4.20
C ILE A 153 13.39 -5.98 4.24
N LEU A 154 12.97 -5.42 3.11
CA LEU A 154 12.47 -4.04 3.05
C LEU A 154 11.21 -3.84 3.91
N THR A 155 10.31 -4.82 3.92
CA THR A 155 9.10 -4.81 4.75
C THR A 155 9.46 -4.87 6.23
N ALA A 156 10.38 -5.77 6.62
CA ALA A 156 10.83 -5.90 8.00
C ALA A 156 11.53 -4.62 8.48
N LEU A 157 12.35 -3.99 7.64
CA LEU A 157 12.95 -2.68 7.93
C LEU A 157 11.88 -1.59 8.06
N GLY A 158 10.89 -1.55 7.17
CA GLY A 158 9.78 -0.62 7.25
C GLY A 158 8.98 -0.76 8.55
N ILE A 159 8.66 -2.01 8.93
CA ILE A 159 8.00 -2.32 10.20
C ILE A 159 8.87 -1.86 11.36
N LEU A 160 10.16 -2.19 11.38
CA LEU A 160 11.07 -1.81 12.45
C LEU A 160 11.14 -0.29 12.61
N VAL A 161 11.31 0.44 11.51
CA VAL A 161 11.38 1.91 11.49
C VAL A 161 10.08 2.52 12.03
N VAL A 162 8.92 2.03 11.58
CA VAL A 162 7.63 2.49 12.09
C VAL A 162 7.48 2.14 13.57
N SER A 163 7.82 0.92 13.99
CA SER A 163 7.73 0.48 15.38
C SER A 163 8.64 1.27 16.32
N VAL A 164 9.81 1.71 15.86
CA VAL A 164 10.73 2.54 16.66
C VAL A 164 10.31 4.01 16.66
N ALA A 165 9.85 4.54 15.53
CA ALA A 165 9.45 5.93 15.43
C ALA A 165 8.10 6.21 16.12
N THR A 166 7.18 5.23 16.16
CA THR A 166 5.83 5.43 16.72
C THR A 166 5.83 5.82 18.21
N PRO A 167 6.62 5.18 19.11
CA PRO A 167 6.72 5.60 20.51
C PRO A 167 7.42 6.94 20.71
N LEU A 168 8.41 7.28 19.88
CA LEU A 168 9.15 8.54 19.97
C LEU A 168 8.32 9.76 19.54
N VAL A 169 7.28 9.50 18.75
CA VAL A 169 6.42 10.51 18.16
C VAL A 169 5.19 10.81 19.03
N SER A 170 4.72 9.82 19.80
CA SER A 170 3.46 9.91 20.54
C SER A 170 3.65 9.50 21.98
N ASP A 171 3.66 10.48 22.88
CA ASP A 171 3.68 10.28 24.33
C ASP A 171 2.57 9.33 24.78
N ARG A 172 1.40 9.39 24.12
CA ARG A 172 0.25 8.51 24.37
C ARG A 172 0.52 7.03 24.05
N ILE A 173 1.32 6.75 23.01
CA ILE A 173 1.71 5.38 22.65
C ILE A 173 2.86 4.91 23.53
N PHE A 174 3.82 5.79 23.79
CA PHE A 174 4.89 5.54 24.76
C PHE A 174 4.33 5.13 26.13
N GLU A 175 3.38 5.91 26.66
CA GLU A 175 2.69 5.58 27.91
C GLU A 175 1.95 4.24 27.79
N ARG A 176 1.14 4.00 26.75
CA ARG A 176 0.40 2.73 26.65
C ARG A 176 1.30 1.49 26.54
N TRP A 177 2.44 1.59 25.88
CA TRP A 177 3.34 0.46 25.63
C TRP A 177 4.31 0.21 26.78
N PHE A 178 4.86 1.28 27.37
CA PHE A 178 5.91 1.17 28.39
C PHE A 178 5.39 1.31 29.82
N THR A 179 4.16 1.79 30.02
CA THR A 179 3.57 2.00 31.36
C THR A 179 2.69 0.81 31.84
N LEU A 180 2.44 -0.20 30.99
CA LEU A 180 1.80 -1.48 31.39
C LEU A 180 2.64 -2.31 32.39
N VAL A 181 3.91 -1.98 32.62
CA VAL A 181 4.72 -2.63 33.66
C VAL A 181 4.36 -2.12 35.07
N SER A 182 3.78 -0.92 35.24
CA SER A 182 3.52 -0.37 36.57
C SER A 182 2.18 -0.78 37.21
N LEU A 183 1.26 -1.43 36.47
CA LEU A 183 -0.04 -1.84 37.01
C LEU A 183 -0.11 -3.31 37.47
N ARG A 184 0.99 -4.09 37.39
CA ARG A 184 1.04 -5.47 37.91
C ARG A 184 1.60 -5.58 39.34
N SER A 185 1.72 -4.46 40.07
CA SER A 185 2.27 -4.42 41.43
C SER A 185 1.32 -3.78 42.47
N ARG A 186 0.00 -3.84 42.25
CA ARG A 186 -0.99 -3.57 43.29
C ARG A 186 -2.06 -4.65 43.30
#